data_AF-A0A2V6ZA79-F1
#
_entry.id   AF-A0A2V6ZA79-F1
#
_cell.length_a   1.000
_cell.length_b   1.000
_cell.length_c   1.000
_cell.angle_alpha   90.00
_cell.angle_beta   90.00
_cell.angle_gamma   90.00
#
_symmetry.space_group_name_H-M   'P 1'
#
loop_
_entity.id
_entity.type
_entity.pdbx_description
1 polymer ?
#
loop_
_entity_poly.entity_id
_entity_poly.type
_entity_poly.pdbx_seq_one_letter_code
_entity_poly.pdbx_strand_id
1 'polypeptide(L)'
;MTARRAYTRHGLTAPMVRVKLAGFSAIDRRTAAAREQLALRRELANALGGEADLTPQRRKLIDMAARASLLLDHVDAWLFQQRSLVNARAKTYRSWSSARRSLII
;
A
#
# COMPACT_ATOMS: atom_id res chain seq x y z
N MET A 1 2.82 19.01 -33.56
CA MET A 1 2.17 18.94 -32.22
C MET A 1 2.27 17.50 -31.71
N THR A 2 3.08 17.24 -30.69
CA THR A 2 3.21 15.89 -30.12
C THR A 2 2.02 15.62 -29.20
N ALA A 3 1.22 14.61 -29.50
CA ALA A 3 0.04 14.26 -28.71
C ALA A 3 0.42 14.02 -27.23
N ARG A 4 -0.32 14.65 -26.31
CA ARG A 4 -0.11 14.51 -24.87
C ARG A 4 -0.35 13.06 -24.47
N ARG A 5 0.68 12.38 -23.94
CA ARG A 5 0.60 10.97 -23.51
C ARG A 5 -0.49 10.83 -22.44
N ALA A 6 -1.47 9.97 -22.69
CA ALA A 6 -2.47 9.60 -21.69
C ALA A 6 -1.76 8.92 -20.51
N TYR A 7 -1.88 9.50 -19.33
CA TYR A 7 -1.38 8.91 -18.09
C TYR A 7 -2.48 8.02 -17.52
N THR A 8 -2.26 6.72 -17.52
CA THR A 8 -3.17 5.78 -16.85
C THR A 8 -2.94 5.90 -15.35
N ARG A 9 -3.94 6.36 -14.60
CA ARG A 9 -3.90 6.24 -13.14
C ARG A 9 -3.99 4.76 -12.80
N HIS A 10 -2.96 4.18 -12.18
CA HIS A 10 -3.08 2.94 -11.41
C HIS A 10 -4.28 3.10 -10.46
N GLY A 11 -5.37 2.35 -10.65
CA GLY A 11 -6.68 2.55 -9.99
C GLY A 11 -6.70 2.32 -8.47
N LEU A 12 -5.55 2.46 -7.81
CA LEU A 12 -5.23 2.03 -6.45
C LEU A 12 -5.09 3.21 -5.47
N THR A 13 -5.18 4.45 -5.97
CA THR A 13 -5.20 5.68 -5.15
C THR A 13 -6.37 5.73 -4.19
N ALA A 14 -7.60 5.54 -4.70
CA ALA A 14 -8.81 5.63 -3.89
C ALA A 14 -8.85 4.54 -2.79
N PRO A 15 -8.50 3.27 -3.06
CA PRO A 15 -8.30 2.27 -2.02
C PRO A 15 -7.30 2.69 -0.94
N MET A 16 -6.12 3.20 -1.33
CA MET A 16 -5.10 3.67 -0.37
C MET A 16 -5.59 4.81 0.53
N VAL A 17 -6.33 5.77 -0.04
CA VAL A 17 -6.91 6.88 0.73
C VAL A 17 -7.93 6.38 1.74
N ARG A 18 -8.80 5.44 1.33
CA ARG A 18 -9.79 4.83 2.24
C ARG A 18 -9.13 4.08 3.38
N VAL A 19 -8.07 3.31 3.10
CA VAL A 19 -7.28 2.64 4.15
C VAL A 19 -6.63 3.64 5.08
N LYS A 20 -6.10 4.76 4.60
CA LYS A 20 -5.51 5.80 5.46
C LYS A 20 -6.53 6.48 6.37
N LEU A 21 -7.73 6.77 5.87
CA LEU A 21 -8.76 7.51 6.63
C LEU A 21 -9.57 6.59 7.56
N ALA A 22 -10.07 5.46 7.04
CA ALA A 22 -10.99 4.59 7.76
C ALA A 22 -10.34 3.32 8.32
N GLY A 23 -9.09 3.03 7.96
CA GLY A 23 -8.38 1.82 8.42
C GLY A 23 -8.87 0.55 7.74
N PHE A 24 -8.70 -0.59 8.40
CA PHE A 24 -9.01 -1.92 7.87
C PHE A 24 -10.51 -2.22 7.74
N SER A 25 -11.40 -1.38 8.27
CA SER A 25 -12.84 -1.49 8.04
C SER A 25 -13.23 -1.14 6.60
N ALA A 26 -12.42 -0.34 5.91
CA ALA A 26 -12.67 0.06 4.53
C ALA A 26 -12.15 -0.92 3.49
N ILE A 27 -11.48 -2.00 3.90
CA ILE A 27 -10.96 -3.04 3.01
C ILE A 27 -11.96 -4.18 2.92
N ASP A 28 -12.24 -4.64 1.70
CA ASP A 28 -12.97 -5.88 1.51
C ASP A 28 -12.16 -7.08 2.02
N ARG A 29 -12.59 -7.62 3.16
CA ARG A 29 -11.98 -8.75 3.87
C ARG A 29 -12.03 -10.06 3.08
N ARG A 30 -12.78 -10.12 1.98
CA ARG A 30 -12.83 -11.30 1.10
C ARG A 30 -11.61 -11.39 0.20
N THR A 31 -10.88 -10.29 -0.03
CA THR A 31 -9.68 -10.27 -0.87
C THR A 31 -8.51 -10.98 -0.20
N ALA A 32 -7.65 -11.63 -1.01
CA ALA A 32 -6.45 -12.32 -0.50
C ALA A 32 -5.55 -11.37 0.31
N ALA A 33 -5.27 -10.18 -0.23
CA ALA A 33 -4.48 -9.15 0.43
C ALA A 33 -5.06 -8.73 1.79
N ALA A 34 -6.38 -8.62 1.92
CA ALA A 34 -7.00 -8.30 3.20
C ALA A 34 -6.88 -9.42 4.23
N ARG A 35 -6.93 -10.68 3.79
CA ARG A 35 -6.77 -11.85 4.68
C ARG A 35 -5.34 -11.96 5.18
N GLU A 36 -4.36 -11.81 4.29
CA GLU A 36 -2.93 -11.79 4.64
C GLU A 36 -2.64 -10.67 5.64
N GLN A 37 -3.21 -9.49 5.41
CA GLN A 37 -2.98 -8.36 6.30
C GLN A 37 -3.65 -8.52 7.67
N LEU A 38 -4.82 -9.18 7.74
CA LEU A 38 -5.43 -9.58 9.01
C LEU A 38 -4.63 -10.68 9.72
N ALA A 39 -4.00 -11.58 8.97
CA ALA A 39 -3.13 -12.62 9.51
C ALA A 39 -1.87 -12.00 10.12
N LEU A 40 -1.19 -11.10 9.41
CA LEU A 40 -0.03 -10.37 9.93
C LEU A 40 -0.36 -9.62 11.22
N ARG A 41 -1.51 -8.93 11.25
CA ARG A 41 -1.98 -8.23 12.45
C ARG A 41 -2.14 -9.17 13.66
N ARG A 42 -2.68 -10.37 13.44
CA ARG A 42 -2.84 -11.40 14.49
C ARG A 42 -1.50 -11.97 14.93
N GLU A 43 -0.58 -12.22 14.01
CA GLU A 43 0.77 -12.68 14.31
C GLU A 43 1.52 -11.69 15.19
N LEU A 44 1.43 -10.39 14.87
CA LEU A 44 2.02 -9.31 15.68
C LEU A 44 1.39 -9.23 17.07
N ALA A 45 0.07 -9.40 17.18
CA ALA A 45 -0.61 -9.45 18.48
C ALA A 45 -0.16 -10.65 19.32
N ASN A 46 -0.08 -11.83 18.71
CA ASN A 46 0.36 -13.07 19.36
C ASN A 46 1.81 -12.97 19.83
N ALA A 47 2.70 -12.38 19.03
CA ALA A 47 4.10 -12.15 19.39
C ALA A 47 4.27 -11.21 20.60
N LEU A 48 3.27 -10.40 20.91
CA LEU A 48 3.27 -9.46 22.03
C LEU A 48 2.47 -9.95 23.26
N GLY A 49 2.10 -11.24 23.30
CA GLY A 49 1.36 -11.85 24.42
C GLY A 49 -0.12 -12.11 24.12
N GLY A 50 -0.59 -11.82 22.92
CA GLY A 50 -1.97 -12.04 22.51
C GLY A 50 -2.89 -10.84 22.80
N GLU A 51 -4.06 -10.85 22.17
CA GLU A 51 -4.92 -9.66 22.09
C GLU A 51 -5.49 -9.17 23.43
N ALA A 52 -5.61 -10.08 24.41
CA ALA A 52 -6.13 -9.79 25.74
C ALA A 52 -5.15 -8.94 26.58
N ASP A 53 -3.84 -9.13 26.39
CA ASP A 53 -2.79 -8.48 27.20
C ASP A 53 -2.25 -7.21 26.54
N LEU A 54 -2.79 -6.82 25.38
CA LEU A 54 -2.37 -5.63 24.67
C LEU A 54 -2.95 -4.36 25.29
N THR A 55 -2.04 -3.49 25.74
CA THR A 55 -2.41 -2.11 26.06
C THR A 55 -2.92 -1.38 24.80
N PRO A 56 -3.76 -0.34 24.95
CA PRO A 56 -4.25 0.44 23.82
C PRO A 56 -3.13 1.01 22.93
N GLN A 57 -1.99 1.38 23.51
CA GLN A 57 -0.82 1.89 22.77
C GLN A 57 -0.21 0.81 21.88
N ARG A 58 -0.03 -0.41 22.40
CA ARG A 58 0.51 -1.54 21.63
C ARG A 58 -0.44 -1.95 20.50
N ARG A 59 -1.74 -1.99 20.77
CA ARG A 59 -2.76 -2.25 19.74
C ARG A 59 -2.69 -1.22 18.62
N LYS A 60 -2.52 0.07 18.95
CA LYS A 60 -2.36 1.13 17.96
C LYS A 60 -1.09 0.97 17.11
N LEU A 61 0.03 0.59 17.72
CA LEU A 61 1.29 0.32 16.99
C LEU A 61 1.13 -0.84 16.00
N ILE A 62 0.48 -1.92 16.41
CA ILE A 62 0.17 -3.06 15.54
C ILE A 62 -0.69 -2.63 14.35
N ASP A 63 -1.74 -1.84 14.58
CA ASP A 63 -2.61 -1.33 13.51
C ASP A 63 -1.86 -0.43 12.52
N MET A 64 -0.89 0.36 13.00
CA MET A 64 -0.04 1.19 12.15
C MET A 64 0.95 0.35 11.34
N ALA A 65 1.58 -0.66 11.98
CA ALA A 65 2.52 -1.56 11.33
C ALA A 65 1.85 -2.37 10.21
N ALA A 66 0.70 -2.99 10.49
CA ALA A 66 -0.09 -3.70 9.48
C ALA A 66 -0.49 -2.79 8.31
N ARG A 67 -0.88 -1.53 8.60
CA ARG A 67 -1.22 -0.57 7.54
C ARG A 67 0.00 -0.18 6.70
N ALA A 68 1.16 -0.02 7.33
CA ALA A 68 2.40 0.30 6.63
C ALA A 68 2.84 -0.85 5.71
N SER A 69 2.77 -2.10 6.19
CA SER A 69 3.04 -3.29 5.39
C SER A 69 2.15 -3.31 4.14
N LEU A 70 0.84 -3.12 4.27
CA LEU A 70 -0.07 -3.11 3.12
C LEU A 70 0.32 -2.06 2.06
N LEU A 71 0.77 -0.89 2.51
CA LEU A 71 1.22 0.18 1.61
C LEU A 71 2.52 -0.19 0.90
N LEU A 72 3.41 -0.93 1.56
CA LEU A 72 4.65 -1.44 0.96
C LEU A 72 4.36 -2.54 -0.05
N ASP A 73 3.53 -3.53 0.30
CA ASP A 73 3.11 -4.61 -0.60
C ASP A 73 2.47 -4.05 -1.88
N HIS A 74 1.72 -2.95 -1.75
CA HIS A 74 1.16 -2.24 -2.88
C HIS A 74 2.24 -1.59 -3.77
N VAL A 75 3.26 -0.97 -3.19
CA VAL A 75 4.38 -0.40 -3.94
C VAL A 75 5.12 -1.51 -4.68
N ASP A 76 5.37 -2.63 -4.03
CA ASP A 76 6.05 -3.79 -4.63
C ASP A 76 5.23 -4.37 -5.79
N ALA A 77 3.93 -4.59 -5.59
CA ALA A 77 3.03 -5.05 -6.65
C ALA A 77 3.03 -4.10 -7.86
N TRP A 78 3.04 -2.78 -7.63
CA TRP A 78 3.12 -1.81 -8.71
C TRP A 78 4.47 -1.86 -9.45
N LEU A 79 5.57 -2.01 -8.72
CA LEU A 79 6.91 -2.14 -9.31
C LEU A 79 7.00 -3.39 -10.18
N PHE A 80 6.50 -4.53 -9.72
CA PHE A 80 6.50 -5.79 -10.47
C PHE A 80 5.62 -5.76 -11.73
N GLN A 81 4.60 -4.92 -11.79
CA GLN A 81 3.77 -4.73 -12.99
C GLN A 81 4.46 -3.90 -14.09
N GLN A 82 5.59 -3.23 -13.80
CA GLN A 82 6.25 -2.39 -14.79
C GLN A 82 7.04 -3.23 -15.80
N ARG A 83 6.84 -2.98 -17.10
CA ARG A 83 7.64 -3.61 -18.18
C ARG A 83 9.14 -3.35 -18.06
N SER A 84 9.53 -2.23 -17.45
CA SER A 84 10.92 -1.91 -17.16
C SER A 84 10.98 -0.91 -16.00
N LEU A 85 11.87 -1.16 -15.06
CA LEU A 85 12.18 -0.25 -13.96
C LEU A 85 13.14 0.87 -14.40
N VAL A 86 13.72 0.78 -15.59
CA VAL A 86 14.62 1.80 -16.14
C VAL A 86 13.83 2.70 -17.09
N ASN A 87 13.87 4.00 -16.83
CA ASN A 87 13.42 5.00 -17.78
C ASN A 87 14.54 5.30 -18.77
N ALA A 88 14.62 4.53 -19.86
CA ALA A 88 15.67 4.67 -20.89
C ALA A 88 15.74 6.08 -21.51
N ARG A 89 14.59 6.78 -21.63
CA ARG A 89 14.54 8.14 -22.18
C ARG A 89 15.18 9.17 -21.26
N ALA A 90 14.95 9.04 -19.96
CA ALA A 90 15.49 9.96 -18.96
C ALA A 90 16.80 9.46 -18.33
N LYS A 91 17.29 8.28 -18.72
CA LYS A 91 18.46 7.60 -18.13
C LYS A 91 18.40 7.53 -16.60
N THR A 92 17.21 7.32 -16.04
CA THR A 92 16.97 7.25 -14.60
C THR A 92 16.18 6.00 -14.25
N TYR A 93 16.23 5.56 -12.99
CA TYR A 93 15.29 4.56 -12.50
C TYR A 93 13.90 5.17 -12.38
N ARG A 94 12.87 4.39 -12.71
CA ARG A 94 11.47 4.74 -12.52
C ARG A 94 11.20 4.75 -11.01
N SER A 95 11.54 5.88 -10.38
CA SER A 95 11.26 6.13 -8.96
C SER A 95 9.75 6.28 -8.76
N TRP A 96 9.23 5.72 -7.66
CA TRP A 96 7.84 5.89 -7.24
C TRP A 96 7.43 7.37 -7.08
N SER A 97 8.39 8.26 -6.79
CA SER A 97 8.16 9.71 -6.76
C SER A 97 7.69 10.28 -8.10
N SER A 98 8.05 9.64 -9.22
CA SER A 98 7.58 10.01 -10.57
C SER A 98 6.13 9.59 -10.83
N ALA A 99 5.66 8.52 -10.18
CA ALA A 99 4.26 8.06 -10.25
C ALA A 99 3.31 8.96 -9.45
N ARG A 100 3.78 9.58 -8.36
CA ARG A 100 3.02 10.61 -7.63
C ARG A 100 2.77 11.89 -8.42
N ARG A 101 3.68 12.27 -9.32
CA ARG A 101 3.55 13.51 -10.10
C ARG A 101 2.43 13.47 -11.14
N SER A 102 1.97 12.27 -11.49
CA SER A 102 0.83 12.03 -12.39
C SER A 102 -0.51 11.88 -11.64
N LEU A 103 -0.49 12.00 -10.32
CA LEU A 103 -1.60 11.77 -9.40
C LEU A 103 -2.28 13.08 -8.96
N ILE A 104 -1.67 14.25 -9.25
CA ILE A 104 -2.11 15.60 -8.82
C ILE A 104 -2.78 16.41 -9.95
N ILE A 105 -3.13 15.79 -11.08
CA ILE A 105 -4.00 16.38 -12.11
C ILE A 105 -5.11 15.40 -12.42
#